data_AF-A0A6G3CXI2-F1
#
_entry.id   AF-A0A6G3CXI2-F1
#
_cell.length_a   1.000
_cell.length_b   1.000
_cell.length_c   1.000
_cell.angle_alpha   90.00
_cell.angle_beta   90.00
_cell.angle_gamma   90.00
#
_symmetry.space_group_name_H-M   'P 1'
#
loop_
_entity.id
_entity.type
_entity.pdbx_description
1 polymer ?
#
loop_
_entity_poly.entity_id
_entity_poly.type
_entity_poly.pdbx_seq_one_letter_code
_entity_poly.pdbx_strand_id
1 'polypeptide(L)'
;KAPGFGDRRKAMLADIAILTGGTVISEEVGLKLENAGLDLLGRARKVVITKDETTIVDGAGDSDQVQGRVNQIRAEIENSDSDYDREKLQERLAKLAGGV
;
A
#
# COMPACT_ATOMS: atom_id res chain seq x y z
N LYS A 1 2.82 -0.93 -13.35
CA LYS A 1 3.93 -1.61 -12.63
C LYS A 1 3.79 -1.28 -11.15
N ALA A 2 4.23 -2.14 -10.23
CA ALA A 2 4.26 -1.80 -8.81
C ALA A 2 5.19 -0.58 -8.57
N PRO A 3 4.82 0.37 -7.69
CA PRO A 3 5.62 1.55 -7.42
C PRO A 3 6.90 1.21 -6.64
N GLY A 4 7.96 1.99 -6.86
CA GLY A 4 9.23 1.84 -6.14
C GLY A 4 10.07 0.61 -6.53
N PHE A 5 11.09 0.34 -5.72
CA PHE A 5 12.05 -0.75 -5.89
C PHE A 5 12.42 -1.39 -4.54
N GLY A 6 12.97 -2.61 -4.58
CA GLY A 6 13.41 -3.34 -3.38
C GLY A 6 12.32 -3.49 -2.31
N ASP A 7 12.71 -3.34 -1.04
CA ASP A 7 11.79 -3.47 0.11
C ASP A 7 10.72 -2.38 0.14
N ARG A 8 11.02 -1.19 -0.40
CA ARG A 8 10.02 -0.13 -0.53
C ARG A 8 8.89 -0.52 -1.49
N ARG A 9 9.17 -1.28 -2.55
CA ARG A 9 8.12 -1.82 -3.42
C ARG A 9 7.21 -2.78 -2.65
N LYS A 10 7.78 -3.66 -1.84
CA LYS A 10 7.01 -4.59 -1.00
C LYS A 10 6.13 -3.84 -0.01
N ALA A 11 6.69 -2.83 0.66
CA ALA A 11 5.95 -1.99 1.59
C ALA A 11 4.81 -1.21 0.93
N MET A 12 5.04 -0.59 -0.24
CA MET A 12 4.00 0.11 -0.99
C MET A 12 2.92 -0.82 -1.56
N LEU A 13 3.26 -2.05 -1.94
CA LEU A 13 2.27 -3.05 -2.33
C LEU A 13 1.39 -3.46 -1.14
N ALA A 14 1.99 -3.63 0.05
CA ALA A 14 1.23 -3.88 1.27
C ALA A 14 0.31 -2.69 1.62
N ASP A 15 0.78 -1.45 1.42
CA ASP A 15 -0.03 -0.23 1.61
C ASP A 15 -1.27 -0.24 0.69
N ILE A 16 -1.09 -0.56 -0.59
CA ILE A 16 -2.20 -0.67 -1.57
C ILE A 16 -3.14 -1.81 -1.20
N ALA A 17 -2.61 -2.95 -0.76
CA ALA A 17 -3.40 -4.09 -0.34
C ALA A 17 -4.29 -3.74 0.85
N ILE A 18 -3.74 -3.12 1.90
CA ILE A 18 -4.48 -2.65 3.07
C ILE A 18 -5.54 -1.61 2.66
N LEU A 19 -5.18 -0.63 1.82
CA LEU A 19 -6.10 0.40 1.35
C LEU A 19 -7.31 -0.19 0.60
N THR A 20 -7.09 -1.25 -0.18
CA THR A 20 -8.12 -1.83 -1.06
C THR A 20 -8.77 -3.08 -0.49
N GLY A 21 -8.34 -3.57 0.68
CA GLY A 21 -8.79 -4.84 1.27
C GLY A 21 -8.28 -6.08 0.52
N GLY A 22 -7.24 -5.94 -0.30
CA GLY A 22 -6.62 -7.04 -1.02
C GLY A 22 -5.47 -7.70 -0.25
N THR A 23 -4.89 -8.74 -0.85
CA THR A 23 -3.70 -9.42 -0.33
C THR A 23 -2.59 -9.42 -1.38
N VAL A 24 -1.37 -9.08 -0.99
CA VAL A 24 -0.20 -9.17 -1.87
C VAL A 24 0.15 -10.63 -2.11
N ILE A 25 0.00 -11.09 -3.35
CA ILE A 25 0.41 -12.44 -3.75
C ILE A 25 1.94 -12.46 -3.88
N SER A 26 2.59 -13.21 -3.01
CA SER A 26 4.04 -13.40 -3.00
C SER A 26 4.40 -14.84 -2.65
N GLU A 27 5.33 -15.43 -3.40
CA GLU A 27 5.83 -16.77 -3.12
C GLU A 27 6.56 -16.86 -1.78
N GLU A 28 7.10 -15.74 -1.28
CA GLU A 28 7.77 -15.65 0.03
C GLU A 28 6.84 -16.00 1.20
N VAL A 29 5.53 -15.80 1.01
CA VAL A 29 4.49 -16.14 2.00
C VAL A 29 3.68 -17.37 1.60
N GLY A 30 4.17 -18.14 0.62
CA GLY A 30 3.54 -19.38 0.15
C GLY A 30 2.32 -19.17 -0.75
N LEU A 31 2.03 -17.93 -1.17
CA LEU A 31 0.95 -17.64 -2.09
C LEU A 31 1.43 -17.76 -3.54
N LYS A 32 0.62 -18.44 -4.36
CA LYS A 32 0.87 -18.55 -5.80
C LYS A 32 -0.29 -17.94 -6.57
N LEU A 33 0.04 -17.25 -7.67
CA LEU A 33 -0.95 -16.59 -8.52
C LEU A 33 -1.98 -17.59 -9.10
N GLU A 34 -1.55 -18.83 -9.38
CA GLU A 34 -2.42 -19.90 -9.88
C GLU A 34 -3.55 -20.29 -8.91
N ASN A 35 -3.38 -20.01 -7.61
CA ASN A 35 -4.35 -20.34 -6.57
C ASN A 35 -5.10 -19.10 -6.06
N ALA A 36 -4.93 -17.95 -6.70
CA ALA A 36 -5.53 -16.71 -6.22
C ALA A 36 -7.04 -16.67 -6.46
N GLY A 37 -7.81 -16.52 -5.38
CA GLY A 37 -9.26 -16.32 -5.42
C GLY A 37 -9.66 -14.85 -5.42
N LEU A 38 -10.97 -14.60 -5.59
CA LEU A 38 -11.55 -13.25 -5.57
C LEU A 38 -11.43 -12.56 -4.20
N ASP A 39 -11.29 -13.34 -3.14
CA ASP A 39 -11.05 -12.91 -1.77
C ASP A 39 -9.70 -12.22 -1.57
N LEU A 40 -8.72 -12.50 -2.44
CA LEU A 40 -7.40 -11.86 -2.40
C LEU A 40 -7.36 -10.54 -3.19
N LEU A 41 -8.38 -10.25 -4.00
CA LEU A 41 -8.42 -9.07 -4.85
C LEU A 41 -8.94 -7.85 -4.09
N GLY A 42 -8.15 -6.77 -4.11
CA GLY A 42 -8.57 -5.48 -3.59
C GLY A 42 -9.66 -4.83 -4.45
N ARG A 43 -10.45 -3.95 -3.83
CA ARG A 43 -11.51 -3.18 -4.48
C ARG A 43 -11.34 -1.69 -4.19
N ALA A 44 -11.81 -0.86 -5.11
CA ALA A 44 -11.88 0.58 -4.98
C ALA A 44 -13.05 1.12 -5.79
N ARG A 45 -13.56 2.30 -5.45
CA ARG A 45 -14.65 2.94 -6.22
C ARG A 45 -14.20 3.32 -7.62
N LYS A 46 -12.98 3.87 -7.75
CA LYS A 46 -12.45 4.34 -9.02
C LYS A 46 -10.94 4.17 -9.08
N VAL A 47 -10.45 3.72 -10.24
CA VAL A 47 -9.03 3.71 -10.55
C VAL A 47 -8.81 4.53 -11.81
N VAL A 48 -7.90 5.49 -11.76
CA VAL A 48 -7.52 6.33 -12.90
C VAL A 48 -6.06 6.06 -13.23
N ILE A 49 -5.79 5.78 -14.49
CA ILE A 49 -4.44 5.49 -14.97
C ILE A 49 -4.15 6.46 -16.11
N THR A 50 -3.05 7.20 -15.98
CA THR A 50 -2.50 8.04 -17.05
C THR A 50 -1.21 7.39 -17.58
N LYS A 51 -0.50 8.10 -18.47
CA LYS A 51 0.79 7.64 -18.96
C LYS A 51 1.82 7.45 -17.84
N ASP A 52 1.77 8.30 -16.83
CA ASP A 52 2.84 8.44 -15.84
C ASP A 52 2.42 8.07 -14.41
N GLU A 53 1.11 8.06 -14.12
CA GLU A 53 0.60 7.82 -12.75
C GLU A 53 -0.63 6.89 -12.70
N THR A 54 -0.86 6.34 -11.52
CA THR A 54 -2.05 5.56 -11.18
C THR A 54 -2.62 6.07 -9.86
N THR A 55 -3.90 6.41 -9.86
CA THR A 55 -4.64 6.92 -8.71
C THR A 55 -5.75 5.95 -8.35
N ILE A 56 -5.80 5.54 -7.08
CA ILE A 56 -6.85 4.69 -6.53
C ILE A 56 -7.68 5.58 -5.60
N VAL A 57 -9.00 5.62 -5.82
CA VAL A 57 -9.94 6.48 -5.11
C VAL A 57 -10.96 5.63 -4.37
N ASP A 58 -11.11 5.90 -3.08
CA ASP A 58 -11.97 5.22 -2.11
C ASP A 58 -11.76 3.70 -2.15
N GLY A 59 -10.62 3.27 -1.61
CA GLY A 59 -10.32 1.86 -1.42
C GLY A 59 -11.29 1.20 -0.43
N ALA A 60 -11.67 -0.06 -0.68
CA ALA A 60 -12.61 -0.81 0.15
C ALA A 60 -11.93 -1.55 1.33
N GLY A 61 -10.79 -1.05 1.78
CA GLY A 61 -10.06 -1.59 2.92
C GLY A 61 -10.78 -1.37 4.25
N ASP A 62 -10.46 -2.20 5.22
CA ASP A 62 -10.95 -2.06 6.59
C ASP A 62 -10.33 -0.80 7.24
N SER A 63 -11.18 0.07 7.82
CA SER A 63 -10.74 1.35 8.38
C SER A 63 -9.74 1.19 9.52
N ASP A 64 -9.86 0.13 10.32
CA ASP A 64 -8.99 -0.11 11.46
C ASP A 64 -7.62 -0.62 10.98
N GLN A 65 -7.60 -1.45 9.93
CA GLN A 65 -6.36 -1.87 9.27
C GLN A 65 -5.62 -0.68 8.63
N VAL A 66 -6.35 0.20 7.94
CA VAL A 66 -5.80 1.42 7.34
C VAL A 66 -5.22 2.32 8.44
N GLN A 67 -5.97 2.56 9.52
CA GLN A 67 -5.52 3.40 10.63
C GLN A 67 -4.31 2.79 11.36
N GLY A 68 -4.28 1.48 11.54
CA GLY A 68 -3.15 0.74 12.07
C GLY A 68 -1.89 0.94 11.21
N ARG A 69 -2.05 0.88 9.88
CA ARG A 69 -0.95 1.10 8.93
C ARG A 69 -0.45 2.54 8.95
N VAL A 70 -1.35 3.53 9.02
CA VAL A 70 -1.02 4.95 9.20
C VAL A 70 -0.15 5.14 10.44
N ASN A 71 -0.56 4.55 11.57
CA ASN A 71 0.15 4.68 12.83
C ASN A 71 1.52 4.01 12.81
N GLN A 72 1.64 2.84 12.15
CA GLN A 72 2.93 2.18 11.94
C GLN A 72 3.89 3.09 11.16
N ILE A 73 3.45 3.67 10.04
CA ILE A 73 4.30 4.56 9.23
C ILE A 73 4.69 5.82 10.02
N ARG A 74 3.78 6.39 10.83
CA ARG A 74 4.11 7.51 11.73
C ARG A 74 5.20 7.16 12.74
N ALA A 75 5.12 6.00 13.37
CA ALA A 75 6.16 5.54 14.29
C ALA A 75 7.49 5.27 13.56
N GLU A 76 7.46 4.75 12.33
CA GLU A 76 8.67 4.59 11.50
C GLU A 76 9.32 5.95 11.17
N ILE A 77 8.53 7.00 10.94
CA ILE A 77 9.04 8.37 10.70
C ILE A 77 9.72 8.92 11.95
N GLU A 78 9.09 8.79 13.11
CA GLU A 78 9.60 9.31 14.39
C GLU A 78 10.92 8.63 14.80
N ASN A 79 11.05 7.34 14.51
CA ASN A 79 12.25 6.57 14.84
C ASN A 79 13.37 6.66 13.78
N SER A 80 13.14 7.36 12.67
CA SER A 80 14.14 7.49 11.61
C SER A 80 15.07 8.68 11.87
N ASP A 81 16.37 8.43 11.82
CA ASP A 81 17.44 9.43 11.89
C ASP A 81 17.82 10.00 10.51
N SER A 82 17.28 9.45 9.43
CA SER A 82 17.55 9.80 8.03
C SER A 82 16.45 10.70 7.46
N ASP A 83 16.80 11.93 7.09
CA ASP A 83 15.86 12.86 6.45
C ASP A 83 15.28 12.29 5.14
N TYR A 84 16.09 11.55 4.39
CA TYR A 84 15.67 10.87 3.17
C TYR A 84 14.62 9.78 3.44
N ASP A 85 14.76 9.02 4.53
CA ASP A 85 13.78 8.00 4.87
C ASP A 85 12.50 8.62 5.43
N ARG A 86 12.60 9.68 6.26
CA ARG A 86 11.44 10.44 6.71
C ARG A 86 10.63 10.99 5.53
N GLU A 87 11.27 11.64 4.56
CA GLU A 87 10.60 12.17 3.36
C GLU A 87 9.80 11.07 2.64
N LYS A 88 10.41 9.89 2.48
CA LYS A 88 9.83 8.81 1.68
C LYS A 88 8.75 8.05 2.44
N LEU A 89 8.84 7.99 3.77
CA LEU A 89 7.76 7.51 4.63
C LEU A 89 6.58 8.51 4.66
N GLN A 90 6.85 9.82 4.67
CA GLN A 90 5.82 10.85 4.56
C GLN A 90 5.06 10.76 3.23
N GLU A 91 5.75 10.50 2.11
CA GLU A 91 5.07 10.25 0.83
C GLU A 91 4.12 9.05 0.89
N ARG A 92 4.52 7.96 1.55
CA ARG A 92 3.68 6.77 1.72
C ARG A 92 2.47 7.09 2.59
N LEU A 93 2.69 7.79 3.70
CA LEU A 93 1.63 8.24 4.61
C LEU A 93 0.59 9.10 3.88
N ALA A 94 1.05 10.08 3.09
CA ALA A 94 0.18 10.97 2.32
C ALA A 94 -0.65 10.20 1.28
N LYS A 95 -0.03 9.23 0.57
CA LYS A 95 -0.72 8.38 -0.40
C LYS A 95 -1.78 7.49 0.24
N LEU A 96 -1.50 6.96 1.43
CA LEU A 96 -2.46 6.11 2.14
C LEU A 96 -3.65 6.93 2.66
N ALA A 97 -3.39 8.11 3.22
CA ALA A 97 -4.42 9.01 3.72
C ALA A 97 -5.31 9.60 2.61
N GLY A 98 -4.76 9.83 1.41
CA GLY A 98 -5.51 10.39 0.28
C GLY A 98 -6.35 9.40 -0.52
N GLY A 99 -6.24 8.09 -0.23
CA GLY A 99 -7.00 7.04 -0.90
C GLY A 99 -8.24 6.57 -0.13
N VAL A 100 -8.44 7.06 1.10
CA VAL A 100 -9.60 6.78 1.97
C VAL A 100 -10.74 7.73 1.64
#